data_AF-A0A8C9JYC4-F1
#
_entry.id   AF-A0A8C9JYC4-F1
#
_cell.length_a   1.000
_cell.length_b   1.000
_cell.length_c   1.000
_cell.angle_alpha   90.00
_cell.angle_beta   90.00
_cell.angle_gamma   90.00
#
_symmetry.space_group_name_H-M   'P 1'
#
loop_
_entity.id
_entity.type
_entity.pdbx_description
1 polymer ?
#
loop_
_entity_poly.entity_id
_entity_poly.type
_entity_poly.pdbx_seq_one_letter_code
_entity_poly.pdbx_strand_id
1 'polypeptide(L)'
;MATLLARAGVSCCELAEEDFLAISPSDQRYRQVQYILLDPSCSGSGMATRRLEEPGAGTPSKARLQALAGFQRRALCHALTFPSLQRLVYSTCSLCQEENEDVVRDALQHNSGTFRLVPVLPSWPHRGLGTFPGAECCLRASPETTLTGGFFVAVLERVEVPR
;
A
#
# COMPACT_ATOMS: atom_id res chain seq x y z
N MET A 1 -8.26 -11.01 14.39
CA MET A 1 -7.29 -11.67 13.48
C MET A 1 -6.91 -13.09 13.93
N ALA A 2 -6.68 -13.33 15.23
CA ALA A 2 -6.30 -14.65 15.78
C ALA A 2 -7.19 -15.83 15.33
N THR A 3 -8.52 -15.66 15.29
CA THR A 3 -9.46 -16.70 14.84
C THR A 3 -9.20 -17.17 13.41
N LEU A 4 -8.91 -16.24 12.49
CA LEU A 4 -8.65 -16.57 11.08
C LEU A 4 -7.31 -17.30 10.94
N LEU A 5 -6.28 -16.83 11.64
CA LEU A 5 -4.95 -17.46 11.64
C LEU A 5 -5.01 -18.91 12.13
N ALA A 6 -5.70 -19.14 13.25
CA ALA A 6 -5.89 -20.48 13.80
C ALA A 6 -6.71 -21.38 12.85
N ARG A 7 -7.82 -20.86 12.30
CA ARG A 7 -8.66 -21.62 11.37
C ARG A 7 -7.91 -22.01 10.09
N ALA A 8 -7.00 -21.16 9.62
CA ALA A 8 -6.18 -21.41 8.44
C ALA A 8 -4.92 -22.26 8.74
N GLY A 9 -4.66 -22.61 10.00
CA GLY A 9 -3.48 -23.38 10.39
C GLY A 9 -2.16 -22.61 10.27
N VAL A 10 -2.19 -21.27 10.32
CA VAL A 10 -0.98 -20.44 10.24
C VAL A 10 -0.18 -20.56 11.55
N SER A 11 1.08 -20.99 11.44
CA SER A 11 1.97 -21.19 12.60
C SER A 11 3.19 -20.27 12.62
N CYS A 12 3.34 -19.37 11.63
CA CYS A 12 4.51 -18.50 11.45
C CYS A 12 4.21 -17.01 11.65
N CYS A 13 3.10 -16.67 12.30
CA CYS A 13 2.68 -15.29 12.52
C CYS A 13 2.87 -14.89 13.98
N GLU A 14 3.71 -13.89 14.22
CA GLU A 14 3.78 -13.16 15.49
C GLU A 14 2.86 -11.94 15.39
N LEU A 15 1.83 -11.87 16.24
CA LEU A 15 0.86 -10.79 16.25
C LEU A 15 1.16 -9.83 17.40
N ALA A 16 1.25 -8.53 17.09
CA ALA A 16 1.45 -7.46 18.06
C ALA A 16 0.38 -6.38 17.90
N GLU A 17 -0.12 -5.86 19.01
CA GLU A 17 -1.01 -4.69 19.06
C GLU A 17 -0.16 -3.44 19.30
N GLU A 18 0.46 -2.93 18.23
CA GLU A 18 1.40 -1.80 18.27
C GLU A 18 1.13 -0.82 17.13
N ASP A 19 1.45 0.46 17.32
CA ASP A 19 1.49 1.43 16.22
C ASP A 19 2.71 1.15 15.35
N PHE A 20 2.49 0.86 14.07
CA PHE A 20 3.56 0.60 13.11
C PHE A 20 4.58 1.74 13.05
N LEU A 21 4.15 3.00 13.22
CA LEU A 21 5.06 4.16 13.21
C LEU A 21 5.96 4.23 14.46
N ALA A 22 5.62 3.51 15.53
CA ALA A 22 6.43 3.41 16.74
C ALA A 22 7.45 2.25 16.69
N ILE A 23 7.33 1.36 15.69
CA ILE A 23 8.27 0.26 15.50
C ILE A 23 9.62 0.81 15.06
N SER A 24 10.69 0.39 15.72
CA SER A 24 12.04 0.76 15.28
C SER A 24 12.49 -0.18 14.13
N PRO A 25 12.82 0.36 12.93
CA PRO A 25 13.32 -0.46 11.82
C PRO A 25 14.66 -1.14 12.12
N SER A 26 15.41 -0.63 13.10
CA SER A 26 16.70 -1.14 13.54
C SER A 26 16.61 -2.09 14.75
N ASP A 27 15.40 -2.38 15.24
CA ASP A 27 15.14 -3.41 16.24
C ASP A 27 15.64 -4.77 15.74
N GLN A 28 16.34 -5.51 16.59
CA GLN A 28 16.92 -6.81 16.26
C GLN A 28 15.87 -7.81 15.75
N ARG A 29 14.61 -7.71 16.20
CA ARG A 29 13.48 -8.52 15.72
C ARG A 29 13.25 -8.37 14.21
N TYR A 30 13.49 -7.18 13.66
CA TYR A 30 13.09 -6.82 12.31
C TYR A 30 14.24 -6.55 11.35
N ARG A 31 15.50 -6.61 11.81
CA ARG A 31 16.70 -6.33 10.99
C ARG A 31 16.80 -7.16 9.72
N GLN A 32 16.20 -8.36 9.69
CA GLN A 32 16.24 -9.28 8.55
C GLN A 32 14.97 -9.22 7.69
N VAL A 33 14.03 -8.31 7.96
CA VAL A 33 12.82 -8.16 7.16
C VAL A 33 13.20 -7.67 5.76
N GLN A 34 12.95 -8.52 4.76
CA GLN A 34 13.20 -8.24 3.34
C GLN A 34 11.93 -7.91 2.57
N TYR A 35 10.77 -8.26 3.11
CA TYR A 35 9.47 -8.10 2.46
C TYR A 35 8.49 -7.45 3.42
N ILE A 36 7.81 -6.40 2.95
CA ILE A 36 6.73 -5.74 3.70
C ILE A 36 5.48 -5.68 2.82
N LEU A 37 4.34 -6.05 3.40
CA LEU A 37 3.02 -5.78 2.85
C LEU A 37 2.41 -4.66 3.69
N LEU A 38 2.17 -3.51 3.08
CA LEU A 38 1.60 -2.33 3.71
C LEU A 38 0.21 -2.05 3.10
N ASP A 39 -0.83 -2.46 3.82
CA ASP A 39 -2.24 -2.24 3.47
C ASP A 39 -2.91 -1.37 4.54
N PRO A 40 -2.64 -0.05 4.55
CA PRO A 40 -3.12 0.85 5.59
C PRO A 40 -4.61 1.14 5.43
N SER A 41 -5.20 1.64 6.52
CA SER A 41 -6.56 2.18 6.45
C SER A 41 -6.68 3.28 5.38
N CYS A 42 -7.73 3.19 4.57
CA CYS A 42 -8.04 4.17 3.53
C CYS A 42 -9.52 4.57 3.56
N SER A 43 -9.92 5.45 2.64
CA SER A 43 -11.30 5.90 2.51
C SER A 43 -12.28 4.77 2.21
N GLY A 44 -11.80 3.66 1.64
CA GLY A 44 -12.63 2.53 1.20
C GLY A 44 -13.61 2.90 0.10
N SER A 45 -13.31 3.94 -0.69
CA SER A 45 -14.16 4.43 -1.80
C SER A 45 -14.40 3.40 -2.90
N GLY A 46 -13.57 2.35 -2.95
CA GLY A 46 -13.69 1.20 -3.84
C GLY A 46 -14.52 0.04 -3.31
N MET A 47 -14.89 0.01 -2.02
CA MET A 47 -15.66 -1.10 -1.44
C MET A 47 -17.14 -0.97 -1.76
N ALA A 48 -17.70 -1.95 -2.48
CA ALA A 48 -19.12 -1.99 -2.84
C ALA A 48 -20.02 -2.04 -1.60
N THR A 49 -19.62 -2.77 -0.56
CA THR A 49 -20.35 -2.87 0.71
C THR A 49 -20.52 -1.51 1.40
N ARG A 50 -19.49 -0.66 1.43
CA ARG A 50 -19.61 0.71 1.98
C ARG A 50 -20.61 1.58 1.22
N ARG A 51 -20.71 1.42 -0.10
CA ARG A 51 -21.71 2.15 -0.91
C ARG A 51 -23.13 1.66 -0.63
N LEU A 52 -23.31 0.40 -0.24
CA LEU A 52 -24.59 -0.19 0.11
C LEU A 52 -25.02 0.17 1.54
N GLU A 53 -24.07 0.21 2.48
CA GLU A 53 -24.33 0.55 3.89
C GLU A 53 -24.62 2.05 4.07
N GLU A 54 -23.95 2.93 3.32
CA GLU A 54 -24.13 4.38 3.41
C GLU A 54 -24.27 5.03 2.03
N PRO A 55 -25.51 5.35 1.58
CA PRO A 55 -25.75 6.09 0.35
C PRO A 55 -25.09 7.48 0.41
N GLY A 56 -24.05 7.70 -0.41
CA GLY A 56 -23.25 8.94 -0.40
C GLY A 56 -21.85 8.80 0.23
N ALA A 57 -21.54 7.68 0.91
CA ALA A 57 -20.22 7.42 1.49
C ALA A 57 -19.12 7.07 0.48
N GLY A 58 -19.44 7.05 -0.81
CA GLY A 58 -18.47 6.82 -1.90
C GLY A 58 -17.41 7.92 -2.00
N THR A 59 -17.69 9.11 -1.48
CA THR A 59 -16.76 10.26 -1.46
C THR A 59 -16.43 10.65 -0.02
N PRO A 60 -15.22 10.34 0.48
CA PRO A 60 -14.80 10.79 1.80
C PRO A 60 -14.76 12.32 1.88
N SER A 61 -15.04 12.89 3.05
CA SER A 61 -14.78 14.33 3.27
C SER A 61 -13.31 14.66 2.98
N LYS A 62 -13.06 15.85 2.44
CA LYS A 62 -11.69 16.30 2.11
C LYS A 62 -10.73 16.19 3.29
N ALA A 63 -11.18 16.61 4.49
CA ALA A 63 -10.37 16.53 5.70
C ALA A 63 -10.00 15.09 6.06
N ARG A 64 -10.96 14.15 5.97
CA ARG A 64 -10.71 12.72 6.23
C ARG A 64 -9.75 12.13 5.19
N LEU A 65 -9.97 12.44 3.91
CA LEU A 65 -9.10 11.97 2.82
C LEU A 65 -7.66 12.42 3.03
N GLN A 66 -7.46 13.70 3.35
CA GLN A 66 -6.15 14.28 3.63
C GLN A 66 -5.48 13.67 4.87
N ALA A 67 -6.24 13.41 5.93
CA ALA A 67 -5.72 12.75 7.14
C ALA A 67 -5.26 11.32 6.86
N LEU A 68 -6.05 10.55 6.10
CA LEU A 68 -5.72 9.19 5.68
C LEU A 68 -4.49 9.16 4.77
N ALA A 69 -4.47 9.97 3.71
CA ALA A 69 -3.32 10.12 2.83
C ALA A 69 -2.06 10.59 3.58
N GLY A 70 -2.22 11.46 4.57
CA GLY A 70 -1.14 11.88 5.47
C GLY A 70 -0.56 10.72 6.28
N PHE A 71 -1.41 9.87 6.86
CA PHE A 71 -0.97 8.66 7.57
C PHE A 71 -0.30 7.65 6.63
N GLN A 72 -0.91 7.38 5.47
CA GLN A 72 -0.40 6.45 4.47
C GLN A 72 1.00 6.84 4.00
N ARG A 73 1.25 8.15 3.74
CA ARG A 73 2.59 8.66 3.41
C ARG A 73 3.60 8.40 4.53
N ARG A 74 3.24 8.69 5.78
CA ARG A 74 4.13 8.42 6.92
C ARG A 74 4.44 6.93 7.04
N ALA A 75 3.44 6.07 6.92
CA ALA A 75 3.61 4.62 7.02
C ALA A 75 4.46 4.06 5.87
N LEU A 76 4.23 4.51 4.63
CA LEU A 76 5.01 4.07 3.48
C LEU A 76 6.47 4.54 3.58
N CYS A 77 6.69 5.82 3.88
CA CYS A 77 8.04 6.33 4.11
C CYS A 77 8.74 5.59 5.25
N HIS A 78 8.05 5.32 6.36
CA HIS A 78 8.59 4.55 7.48
C HIS A 78 8.98 3.13 7.07
N ALA A 79 8.09 2.41 6.37
CA ALA A 79 8.37 1.06 5.91
C ALA A 79 9.62 0.97 5.01
N LEU A 80 9.83 1.97 4.15
CA LEU A 80 11.01 2.04 3.27
C LEU A 80 12.34 2.24 4.03
N THR A 81 12.31 2.56 5.32
CA THR A 81 13.53 2.69 6.15
C THR A 81 14.03 1.37 6.74
N PHE A 82 13.33 0.26 6.53
CA PHE A 82 13.77 -1.05 7.02
C PHE A 82 15.07 -1.47 6.31
N PRO A 83 16.15 -1.77 7.06
CA PRO A 83 17.52 -1.80 6.50
C PRO A 83 17.75 -2.93 5.49
N SER A 84 17.03 -4.05 5.66
CA SER A 84 17.14 -5.21 4.78
C SER A 84 16.01 -5.30 3.75
N LEU A 85 15.13 -4.30 3.68
CA LEU A 85 13.99 -4.31 2.77
C LEU A 85 14.46 -4.45 1.32
N GLN A 86 13.90 -5.42 0.61
CA GLN A 86 14.13 -5.68 -0.81
C GLN A 86 12.90 -5.36 -1.65
N ARG A 87 11.71 -5.71 -1.16
CA ARG A 87 10.45 -5.45 -1.87
C ARG A 87 9.33 -5.07 -0.90
N LEU A 88 8.58 -4.05 -1.25
CA LEU A 88 7.40 -3.61 -0.52
C LEU A 88 6.19 -3.59 -1.46
N VAL A 89 5.06 -4.11 -0.98
CA VAL A 89 3.77 -3.96 -1.65
C VAL A 89 2.94 -2.96 -0.86
N TYR A 90 2.54 -1.87 -1.51
CA TYR A 90 1.59 -0.90 -0.97
C TYR A 90 0.24 -1.13 -1.64
N SER A 91 -0.84 -1.22 -0.86
CA SER A 91 -2.18 -1.39 -1.40
C SER A 91 -3.22 -0.57 -0.67
N THR A 92 -4.32 -0.25 -1.36
CA THR A 92 -5.51 0.31 -0.72
C THR A 92 -6.77 -0.22 -1.42
N CYS A 93 -7.90 -0.22 -0.72
CA CYS A 93 -9.23 -0.35 -1.33
C CYS A 93 -9.86 1.01 -1.71
N SER A 94 -9.04 1.98 -2.10
CA SER A 94 -9.45 3.32 -2.53
C SER A 94 -9.28 3.53 -4.02
N LEU A 95 -10.20 4.31 -4.62
CA LEU A 95 -10.10 4.82 -5.98
C LEU A 95 -9.43 6.21 -6.04
N CYS A 96 -9.22 6.88 -4.91
CA CYS A 96 -8.70 8.24 -4.83
C CYS A 96 -7.20 8.29 -5.12
N GLN A 97 -6.78 9.12 -6.08
CA GLN A 97 -5.36 9.35 -6.39
C GLN A 97 -4.55 9.82 -5.19
N GLU A 98 -5.15 10.66 -4.33
CA GLU A 98 -4.53 11.21 -3.11
C GLU A 98 -4.05 10.14 -2.13
N GLU A 99 -4.70 8.96 -2.12
CA GLU A 99 -4.34 7.81 -1.27
C GLU A 99 -3.46 6.79 -2.00
N ASN A 100 -3.23 6.98 -3.30
CA ASN A 100 -2.64 5.98 -4.18
C ASN A 100 -1.37 6.53 -4.84
N GLU A 101 -1.48 7.02 -6.08
CA GLU A 101 -0.34 7.51 -6.85
C GLU A 101 0.38 8.66 -6.16
N ASP A 102 -0.34 9.56 -5.49
CA ASP A 102 0.29 10.68 -4.78
C ASP A 102 1.12 10.20 -3.58
N VAL A 103 0.63 9.21 -2.84
CA VAL A 103 1.37 8.60 -1.73
C VAL A 103 2.64 7.93 -2.22
N VAL A 104 2.53 7.13 -3.28
CA VAL A 104 3.67 6.41 -3.88
C VAL A 104 4.70 7.38 -4.46
N ARG A 105 4.25 8.39 -5.22
CA ARG A 105 5.12 9.43 -5.77
C ARG A 105 5.90 10.14 -4.67
N ASP A 106 5.20 10.61 -3.63
CA ASP A 106 5.81 11.33 -2.53
C ASP A 106 6.85 10.43 -1.83
N ALA A 107 6.55 9.15 -1.57
CA ALA A 107 7.49 8.22 -0.94
C ALA A 107 8.73 7.93 -1.78
N LEU A 108 8.57 7.77 -3.11
CA LEU A 108 9.69 7.58 -4.04
C LEU A 108 10.58 8.83 -4.12
N GLN A 109 9.99 10.02 -4.10
CA GLN A 109 10.75 11.27 -4.07
C GLN A 109 11.61 11.39 -2.80
N HIS A 110 11.07 11.02 -1.63
CA HIS A 110 11.83 11.01 -0.38
C HIS A 110 12.94 9.95 -0.35
N ASN A 111 12.80 8.87 -1.11
CA ASN A 111 13.77 7.76 -1.20
C ASN A 111 14.41 7.67 -2.59
N SER A 112 14.64 8.82 -3.23
CA SER A 112 15.10 8.92 -4.61
C SER A 112 16.35 8.07 -4.85
N GLY A 113 16.28 7.18 -5.83
CA GLY A 113 17.39 6.29 -6.21
C GLY A 113 17.56 5.04 -5.33
N THR A 114 16.85 4.92 -4.21
CA THR A 114 16.92 3.72 -3.35
C THR A 114 15.89 2.67 -3.73
N PHE A 115 14.69 3.10 -4.12
CA PHE A 115 13.60 2.22 -4.55
C PHE A 115 13.07 2.65 -5.92
N ARG A 116 12.55 1.68 -6.67
CA ARG A 116 11.87 1.87 -7.96
C ARG A 116 10.53 1.13 -7.97
N LEU A 117 9.59 1.62 -8.76
CA LEU A 117 8.40 0.83 -9.11
C LEU A 117 8.78 -0.29 -10.06
N VAL A 118 8.12 -1.43 -9.88
CA VAL A 118 8.31 -2.60 -10.73
C VAL A 118 6.99 -3.00 -11.37
N PRO A 119 6.94 -3.15 -12.70
CA PRO A 119 5.74 -3.62 -13.36
C PRO A 119 5.47 -5.06 -12.96
N VAL A 120 4.29 -5.30 -12.41
CA VAL A 120 3.83 -6.63 -11.99
C VAL A 120 2.52 -6.98 -12.71
N LEU A 121 2.25 -8.28 -12.84
CA LEU A 121 1.05 -8.80 -13.49
C LEU A 121 0.82 -8.13 -14.87
N PRO A 122 1.67 -8.39 -15.88
CA PRO A 122 1.58 -7.74 -17.20
C PRO A 122 0.24 -8.02 -17.92
N SER A 123 -0.44 -9.10 -17.57
CA SER A 123 -1.78 -9.44 -18.08
C SER A 123 -2.93 -8.68 -17.40
N TRP A 124 -2.69 -8.02 -16.26
CA TRP A 124 -3.72 -7.24 -15.58
C TRP A 124 -4.04 -5.96 -16.39
N PRO A 125 -5.29 -5.72 -16.81
CA PRO A 125 -5.55 -4.72 -17.84
C PRO A 125 -5.54 -3.28 -17.32
N HIS A 126 -5.78 -3.07 -16.01
CA HIS A 126 -6.04 -1.74 -15.46
C HIS A 126 -4.85 -1.23 -14.62
N ARG A 127 -4.23 -0.14 -15.06
CA ARG A 127 -2.98 0.40 -14.51
C ARG A 127 -3.21 1.66 -13.68
N GLY A 128 -2.16 2.08 -12.97
CA GLY A 128 -2.12 3.36 -12.26
C GLY A 128 -2.37 4.55 -13.19
N LEU A 129 -2.84 5.65 -12.61
CA LEU A 129 -3.05 6.90 -13.34
C LEU A 129 -1.69 7.48 -13.76
N GLY A 130 -1.57 7.96 -15.00
CA GLY A 130 -0.33 8.54 -15.56
C GLY A 130 0.05 9.91 -14.97
N THR A 131 0.14 10.02 -13.64
CA THR A 131 0.35 11.25 -12.87
C THR A 131 1.82 11.54 -12.61
N PHE A 132 2.70 10.54 -12.77
CA PHE A 132 4.16 10.66 -12.74
C PHE A 132 4.80 9.51 -13.55
N PRO A 133 6.07 9.64 -13.98
CA PRO A 133 6.76 8.59 -14.72
C PRO A 133 6.85 7.28 -13.93
N GLY A 134 6.41 6.17 -14.52
CA GLY A 134 6.40 4.85 -13.88
C GLY A 134 5.11 4.51 -13.13
N ALA A 135 4.15 5.44 -13.02
CA ALA A 135 2.85 5.18 -12.38
C ALA A 135 2.05 4.06 -13.07
N GLU A 136 2.30 3.81 -14.36
CA GLU A 136 1.75 2.70 -15.13
C GLU A 136 2.20 1.32 -14.65
N CYS A 137 3.27 1.24 -13.84
CA CYS A 137 3.68 0.01 -13.17
C CYS A 137 2.71 -0.39 -12.05
N CYS A 138 1.96 0.57 -11.51
CA CYS A 138 0.95 0.31 -10.50
C CYS A 138 -0.29 -0.36 -11.12
N LEU A 139 -1.03 -1.08 -10.30
CA LEU A 139 -2.30 -1.70 -10.66
C LEU A 139 -3.44 -0.91 -10.07
N ARG A 140 -4.52 -0.79 -10.82
CA ARG A 140 -5.82 -0.40 -10.30
C ARG A 140 -6.83 -1.50 -10.58
N ALA A 141 -7.90 -1.51 -9.81
CA ALA A 141 -9.01 -2.42 -9.99
C ALA A 141 -10.31 -1.67 -9.80
N SER A 142 -11.36 -2.11 -10.49
CA SER A 142 -12.72 -1.61 -10.31
C SER A 142 -13.76 -2.68 -10.72
N PRO A 143 -15.02 -2.53 -10.28
CA PRO A 143 -16.10 -3.43 -10.70
C PRO A 143 -16.28 -3.46 -12.21
N GLU A 144 -16.16 -2.31 -12.87
CA GLU A 144 -16.44 -2.13 -14.29
C GLU A 144 -15.33 -2.70 -15.17
N THR A 145 -14.07 -2.56 -14.74
CA THR A 145 -12.90 -2.89 -15.57
C THR A 145 -12.33 -4.27 -15.29
N THR A 146 -12.47 -4.75 -14.05
CA THR A 146 -11.80 -5.97 -13.59
C THR A 146 -12.73 -6.95 -12.88
N LEU A 147 -14.02 -6.62 -12.76
CA LEU A 147 -15.01 -7.43 -12.03
C LEU A 147 -14.62 -7.69 -10.56
N THR A 148 -13.92 -6.74 -9.94
CA THR A 148 -13.49 -6.79 -8.53
C THR A 148 -13.90 -5.53 -7.77
N GLY A 149 -13.61 -5.45 -6.47
CA GLY A 149 -13.73 -4.18 -5.74
C GLY A 149 -12.76 -3.11 -6.28
N GLY A 150 -13.01 -1.85 -5.97
CA GLY A 150 -12.06 -0.79 -6.25
C GLY A 150 -10.78 -0.98 -5.43
N PHE A 151 -9.63 -1.05 -6.09
CA PHE A 151 -8.35 -1.38 -5.46
C PHE A 151 -7.17 -0.71 -6.15
N PHE A 152 -6.07 -0.55 -5.42
CA PHE A 152 -4.80 -0.05 -5.91
C PHE A 152 -3.65 -0.90 -5.36
N VAL A 153 -2.63 -1.17 -6.17
CA VAL A 153 -1.42 -1.87 -5.77
C VAL A 153 -0.19 -1.22 -6.41
N ALA A 154 0.84 -0.95 -5.62
CA ALA A 154 2.16 -0.55 -6.08
C ALA A 154 3.22 -1.49 -5.51
N VAL A 155 4.14 -1.96 -6.35
CA VAL A 155 5.26 -2.80 -5.94
C VAL A 155 6.55 -2.01 -6.08
N LEU A 156 7.22 -1.78 -4.95
CA LEU A 156 8.49 -1.08 -4.86
C LEU A 156 9.60 -2.09 -4.60
N GLU A 157 10.68 -2.02 -5.36
CA GLU A 157 11.89 -2.83 -5.14
C GLU A 157 13.10 -1.95 -4.88
N ARG A 158 13.99 -2.42 -3.99
CA ARG A 158 15.27 -1.76 -3.74
C ARG A 158 16.12 -1.84 -5.00
N VAL A 159 16.69 -0.71 -5.40
CA VAL A 159 17.63 -0.64 -6.51
C VAL A 159 18.91 -1.35 -6.08
N GLU A 160 19.33 -2.35 -6.84
CA GLU A 160 20.66 -2.94 -6.64
C GLU A 160 21.71 -1.87 -6.93
N VAL A 161 22.58 -1.59 -5.96
CA VAL A 161 23.80 -0.81 -6.21
C VAL A 161 24.69 -1.68 -7.08
N PRO A 162 25.05 -1.26 -8.32
CA PRO A 162 26.03 -1.98 -9.11
C PRO A 162 27.31 -2.12 -8.26
N ARG A 163 27.80 -3.35 -8.11
CA ARG A 163 29.09 -3.61 -7.46
C ARG A 163 30.23 -3.11 -8.32
#